data_AF-A0A2V9DIV8-F1
#
_entry.id   AF-A0A2V9DIV8-F1
#
_cell.length_a   1.000
_cell.length_b   1.000
_cell.length_c   1.000
_cell.angle_alpha   90.00
_cell.angle_beta   90.00
_cell.angle_gamma   90.00
#
_symmetry.space_group_name_H-M   'P 1'
#
loop_
_entity.id
_entity.type
_entity.pdbx_description
1 polymer ?
#
loop_
_entity_poly.entity_id
_entity_poly.type
_entity_poly.pdbx_seq_one_letter_code
_entity_poly.pdbx_strand_id
1 'polypeptide(L)'
;MEMAYNLGKAVLRRDAISFRMFKDGFTYFRRPAANPLFGFPKWRRIEQPWLRSCFYLFVRPKRLKRDLNDCRSTVANQPVDWRLLHSMADAGWEFGLHAPIHAKEDVWAFREGKEFIEQQLGRPVVGLRHHYWALDWGQPHLTFRRHVQAGFRYDTSIAWKDRAGLRAGTCLPFQPFDFGTDRALDLYEVPSAIMDGHIRTPGRQLGHAVGDSLAVIDIINQRGGVALLNWHTEAACNDYHYTGDLPVLLGIFERVLHDSDVWLATPQELVRHWHERRLRLQAAAQCQPLMLGTPTLA
;
A
#
# COMPACT_ATOMS: atom_id res chain seq x y z
N MET A 1 -4.98 -14.10 21.92
CA MET A 1 -5.39 -12.70 22.20
C MET A 1 -6.54 -12.22 21.33
N GLU A 2 -6.51 -12.42 20.01
CA GLU A 2 -7.58 -11.98 19.10
C GLU A 2 -8.97 -12.59 19.39
N MET A 3 -9.03 -13.90 19.62
CA MET A 3 -10.28 -14.57 20.02
C MET A 3 -10.89 -13.96 21.30
N ALA A 4 -10.10 -13.80 22.37
CA ALA A 4 -10.58 -13.23 23.62
C ALA A 4 -11.11 -11.79 23.44
N TYR A 5 -10.47 -11.01 22.58
CA TYR A 5 -10.90 -9.66 22.25
C TYR A 5 -12.19 -9.64 21.39
N ASN A 6 -12.27 -10.47 20.35
CA ASN A 6 -13.47 -10.57 19.50
C ASN A 6 -14.66 -11.11 20.31
N LEU A 7 -14.42 -12.04 21.23
CA LEU A 7 -15.43 -12.49 22.20
C LEU A 7 -15.86 -11.34 23.13
N GLY A 8 -14.91 -10.56 23.66
CA GLY A 8 -15.20 -9.37 24.45
C GLY A 8 -16.09 -8.38 23.70
N LYS A 9 -15.76 -8.07 22.42
CA LYS A 9 -16.63 -7.25 21.56
C LYS A 9 -17.98 -7.89 21.31
N ALA A 10 -18.03 -9.19 21.00
CA ALA A 10 -19.28 -9.90 20.73
C ALA A 10 -20.23 -9.85 21.93
N VAL A 11 -19.69 -10.01 23.14
CA VAL A 11 -20.45 -9.91 24.39
C VAL A 11 -20.90 -8.48 24.65
N LEU A 12 -20.01 -7.49 24.49
CA LEU A 12 -20.33 -6.07 24.73
C LEU A 12 -21.30 -5.47 23.70
N ARG A 13 -21.14 -5.79 22.43
CA ARG A 13 -21.88 -5.18 21.31
C ARG A 13 -23.05 -6.03 20.83
N ARG A 14 -23.18 -7.27 21.32
CA ARG A 14 -24.16 -8.28 20.87
C ARG A 14 -24.23 -8.41 19.35
N ASP A 15 -23.11 -8.20 18.68
CA ASP A 15 -23.06 -8.16 17.23
C ASP A 15 -22.67 -9.54 16.68
N ALA A 16 -23.50 -10.06 15.78
CA ALA A 16 -23.33 -11.39 15.18
C ALA A 16 -21.99 -11.53 14.43
N ILE A 17 -21.45 -10.40 13.95
CA ILE A 17 -20.18 -10.30 13.26
C ILE A 17 -19.01 -10.66 14.19
N SER A 18 -18.91 -10.04 15.35
CA SER A 18 -17.85 -10.29 16.34
C SER A 18 -17.92 -11.72 16.88
N PHE A 19 -19.13 -12.28 17.03
CA PHE A 19 -19.30 -13.68 17.45
C PHE A 19 -18.82 -14.67 16.39
N ARG A 20 -19.03 -14.36 15.10
CA ARG A 20 -18.47 -15.14 13.99
C ARG A 20 -16.96 -14.98 13.88
N MET A 21 -16.42 -13.77 14.01
CA MET A 21 -14.97 -13.53 14.05
C MET A 21 -14.28 -14.32 15.18
N PHE A 22 -14.96 -14.52 16.32
CA PHE A 22 -14.48 -15.42 17.37
C PHE A 22 -14.43 -16.89 16.91
N LYS A 23 -15.50 -17.39 16.28
CA LYS A 23 -15.56 -18.76 15.74
C LYS A 23 -14.54 -18.98 14.62
N ASP A 24 -14.41 -18.02 13.71
CA ASP A 24 -13.43 -18.07 12.60
C ASP A 24 -12.01 -18.04 13.16
N GLY A 25 -11.74 -17.24 14.19
CA GLY A 25 -10.49 -17.28 14.94
C GLY A 25 -10.16 -18.68 15.49
N PHE A 26 -11.16 -19.43 15.96
CA PHE A 26 -10.97 -20.82 16.41
C PHE A 26 -10.64 -21.77 15.24
N THR A 27 -11.30 -21.58 14.09
CA THR A 27 -10.99 -22.30 12.85
C THR A 27 -9.55 -22.03 12.39
N TYR A 28 -9.11 -20.78 12.38
CA TYR A 28 -7.78 -20.39 11.94
C TYR A 28 -6.68 -20.80 12.93
N PHE A 29 -6.98 -20.86 14.23
CA PHE A 29 -6.07 -21.47 15.21
C PHE A 29 -5.79 -22.94 14.90
N ARG A 30 -6.81 -23.70 14.48
CA ARG A 30 -6.67 -25.13 14.13
C ARG A 30 -6.14 -25.37 12.72
N ARG A 31 -6.34 -24.41 11.80
CA ARG A 31 -5.87 -24.47 10.41
C ARG A 31 -5.22 -23.14 10.01
N PRO A 32 -3.97 -22.88 10.45
CA PRO A 32 -3.34 -21.58 10.18
C PRO A 32 -3.15 -21.27 8.70
N ALA A 33 -2.95 -22.30 7.87
CA ALA A 33 -2.89 -22.17 6.40
C ALA A 33 -4.21 -21.72 5.76
N ALA A 34 -5.33 -21.78 6.49
CA ALA A 34 -6.63 -21.26 6.06
C ALA A 34 -6.89 -19.83 6.54
N ASN A 35 -5.93 -19.17 7.20
CA ASN A 35 -6.10 -17.82 7.69
C ASN A 35 -6.16 -16.83 6.52
N PRO A 36 -7.28 -16.11 6.31
CA PRO A 36 -7.45 -15.21 5.18
C PRO A 36 -6.48 -14.02 5.21
N LEU A 37 -5.91 -13.69 6.38
CA LEU A 37 -4.88 -12.65 6.54
C LEU A 37 -3.57 -12.98 5.83
N PHE A 38 -3.35 -14.26 5.47
CA PHE A 38 -2.14 -14.75 4.79
C PHE A 38 -2.50 -15.42 3.46
N GLY A 39 -3.42 -14.80 2.73
CA GLY A 39 -3.96 -15.26 1.44
C GLY A 39 -2.99 -15.34 0.26
N PHE A 40 -1.68 -15.25 0.48
CA PHE A 40 -0.64 -15.18 -0.56
C PHE A 40 -0.74 -16.29 -1.62
N PRO A 41 -0.99 -17.58 -1.28
CA PRO A 41 -1.11 -18.62 -2.30
C PRO A 41 -2.29 -18.39 -3.26
N LYS A 42 -3.41 -17.85 -2.77
CA LYS A 42 -4.59 -17.58 -3.59
C LYS A 42 -4.36 -16.37 -4.49
N TRP A 43 -3.78 -15.30 -3.95
CA TRP A 43 -3.40 -14.13 -4.74
C TRP A 43 -2.38 -14.47 -5.83
N ARG A 44 -1.34 -15.26 -5.52
CA ARG A 44 -0.40 -15.74 -6.53
C ARG A 44 -1.14 -16.40 -7.69
N ARG A 45 -2.08 -17.31 -7.43
CA ARG A 45 -2.83 -18.01 -8.49
C ARG A 45 -3.69 -17.06 -9.33
N ILE A 46 -4.31 -16.05 -8.71
CA ILE A 46 -5.15 -15.06 -9.38
C ILE A 46 -4.29 -14.16 -10.29
N GLU A 47 -3.17 -13.67 -9.76
CA GLU A 47 -2.35 -12.63 -10.41
C GLU A 47 -1.35 -13.19 -11.41
N GLN A 48 -0.78 -14.38 -11.17
CA GLN A 48 0.31 -14.97 -11.95
C GLN A 48 0.16 -14.90 -13.48
N PRO A 49 -1.04 -15.08 -14.08
CA PRO A 49 -1.17 -14.99 -15.53
C PRO A 49 -0.97 -13.57 -16.10
N TRP A 50 -1.15 -12.51 -15.30
CA TRP A 50 -1.37 -11.15 -15.83
C TRP A 50 -0.51 -10.09 -15.15
N LEU A 51 -0.37 -10.10 -13.82
CA LEU A 51 0.27 -9.02 -13.06
C LEU A 51 0.96 -9.52 -11.80
N ARG A 52 1.90 -8.72 -11.27
CA ARG A 52 2.66 -9.01 -10.05
C ARG A 52 2.44 -7.80 -9.14
N SER A 53 1.83 -8.00 -7.98
CA SER A 53 1.51 -6.92 -7.04
C SER A 53 2.60 -6.73 -5.98
N CYS A 54 2.44 -5.70 -5.15
CA CYS A 54 3.23 -5.51 -3.94
C CYS A 54 2.42 -5.89 -2.69
N PHE A 55 2.96 -6.79 -1.87
CA PHE A 55 2.39 -7.11 -0.56
C PHE A 55 3.08 -6.31 0.54
N TYR A 56 2.36 -5.38 1.17
CA TYR A 56 2.83 -4.73 2.40
C TYR A 56 2.62 -5.65 3.60
N LEU A 57 3.72 -6.16 4.16
CA LEU A 57 3.69 -7.10 5.28
C LEU A 57 3.72 -6.36 6.61
N PHE A 58 2.75 -6.65 7.48
CA PHE A 58 2.68 -6.02 8.79
C PHE A 58 3.67 -6.70 9.74
N VAL A 59 4.53 -5.92 10.38
CA VAL A 59 5.41 -6.39 11.44
C VAL A 59 5.23 -5.48 12.63
N ARG A 60 4.92 -6.08 13.79
CA ARG A 60 4.80 -5.33 15.04
C ARG A 60 6.17 -5.19 15.72
N PRO A 61 6.73 -3.97 15.83
CA PRO A 61 7.99 -3.75 16.55
C PRO A 61 7.83 -4.02 18.04
N LYS A 62 8.87 -4.53 18.70
CA LYS A 62 8.82 -4.96 20.11
C LYS A 62 8.55 -3.81 21.07
N ARG A 63 9.14 -2.63 20.81
CA ARG A 63 9.13 -1.47 21.71
C ARG A 63 8.09 -0.40 21.34
N LEU A 64 7.35 -0.60 20.25
CA LEU A 64 6.34 0.36 19.82
C LEU A 64 5.10 0.29 20.71
N LYS A 65 4.57 1.46 21.07
CA LYS A 65 3.29 1.58 21.79
C LYS A 65 2.20 0.78 21.06
N ARG A 66 1.39 0.06 21.83
CA ARG A 66 0.25 -0.68 21.27
C ARG A 66 -0.88 0.29 20.89
N ASP A 67 -1.34 0.23 19.65
CA ASP A 67 -2.67 0.69 19.27
C ASP A 67 -3.63 -0.52 19.20
N LEU A 68 -4.88 -0.34 19.64
CA LEU A 68 -5.91 -1.38 19.56
C LEU A 68 -6.52 -1.49 18.15
N ASN A 69 -6.33 -0.44 17.35
CA ASN A 69 -6.77 -0.35 15.97
C ASN A 69 -5.69 -0.82 14.98
N ASP A 70 -4.46 -1.09 15.45
CA ASP A 70 -3.41 -1.64 14.59
C ASP A 70 -3.82 -2.98 13.96
N CYS A 71 -3.19 -3.27 12.81
CA CYS A 71 -3.43 -4.50 12.08
C CYS A 71 -3.08 -5.73 12.93
N ARG A 72 -3.83 -6.81 12.71
CA ARG A 72 -3.65 -8.08 13.42
C ARG A 72 -2.86 -9.11 12.62
N SER A 73 -2.62 -8.84 11.35
CA SER A 73 -1.90 -9.72 10.41
C SER A 73 -0.39 -9.60 10.53
N THR A 74 0.14 -9.46 11.75
CA THR A 74 1.60 -9.47 11.93
C THR A 74 2.18 -10.76 11.36
N VAL A 75 3.13 -10.68 10.44
CA VAL A 75 3.78 -11.87 9.87
C VAL A 75 4.82 -12.47 10.82
N ALA A 76 5.32 -11.67 11.78
CA ALA A 76 6.25 -12.12 12.79
C ALA A 76 5.60 -13.12 13.76
N ASN A 77 6.29 -14.24 14.02
CA ASN A 77 5.83 -15.34 14.88
C ASN A 77 4.48 -15.95 14.46
N GLN A 78 4.16 -15.88 13.16
CA GLN A 78 3.02 -16.55 12.56
C GLN A 78 3.51 -17.64 11.60
N PRO A 79 2.69 -18.67 11.32
CA PRO A 79 3.03 -19.75 10.39
C PRO A 79 2.88 -19.30 8.93
N VAL A 80 3.59 -18.25 8.56
CA VAL A 80 3.70 -17.75 7.20
C VAL A 80 4.68 -18.64 6.43
N ASP A 81 4.30 -19.06 5.23
CA ASP A 81 5.18 -19.81 4.34
C ASP A 81 6.16 -18.85 3.64
N TRP A 82 7.30 -18.60 4.30
CA TRP A 82 8.35 -17.75 3.75
C TRP A 82 9.02 -18.33 2.51
N ARG A 83 8.99 -19.66 2.30
CA ARG A 83 9.50 -20.28 1.06
C ARG A 83 8.61 -19.90 -0.12
N LEU A 84 7.30 -19.90 0.09
CA LEU A 84 6.36 -19.39 -0.91
C LEU A 84 6.63 -17.92 -1.23
N LEU A 85 6.72 -17.06 -0.22
CA LEU A 85 6.96 -15.63 -0.41
C LEU A 85 8.29 -15.36 -1.13
N HIS A 86 9.35 -16.10 -0.80
CA HIS A 86 10.62 -16.05 -1.52
C HIS A 86 10.44 -16.41 -3.00
N SER A 87 9.74 -17.51 -3.31
CA SER A 87 9.46 -17.90 -4.70
C SER A 87 8.60 -16.89 -5.46
N MET A 88 7.73 -16.14 -4.76
CA MET A 88 6.96 -15.04 -5.34
C MET A 88 7.88 -13.84 -5.62
N ALA A 89 8.79 -13.51 -4.70
CA ALA A 89 9.76 -12.45 -4.91
C ALA A 89 10.67 -12.75 -6.12
N ASP A 90 11.11 -14.00 -6.27
CA ASP A 90 11.89 -14.45 -7.44
C ASP A 90 11.09 -14.34 -8.74
N ALA A 91 9.77 -14.53 -8.67
CA ALA A 91 8.87 -14.42 -9.80
C ALA A 91 8.34 -12.99 -10.06
N GLY A 92 8.86 -11.98 -9.34
CA GLY A 92 8.62 -10.56 -9.60
C GLY A 92 7.58 -9.88 -8.72
N TRP A 93 6.99 -10.56 -7.73
CA TRP A 93 6.17 -9.87 -6.72
C TRP A 93 7.04 -9.02 -5.80
N GLU A 94 6.53 -7.87 -5.41
CA GLU A 94 7.21 -6.98 -4.47
C GLU A 94 6.70 -7.21 -3.03
N PHE A 95 7.58 -6.97 -2.05
CA PHE A 95 7.24 -6.96 -0.64
C PHE A 95 7.69 -5.66 0.02
N GLY A 96 6.76 -5.00 0.70
CA GLY A 96 6.97 -3.74 1.41
C GLY A 96 6.66 -3.87 2.91
N LEU A 97 7.02 -2.86 3.70
CA LEU A 97 6.61 -2.78 5.10
C LEU A 97 5.19 -2.20 5.22
N HIS A 98 4.28 -2.94 5.87
CA HIS A 98 3.05 -2.35 6.37
C HIS A 98 3.29 -1.77 7.77
N ALA A 99 3.50 -0.46 7.85
CA ALA A 99 3.91 0.20 9.08
C ALA A 99 2.75 0.37 10.09
N PRO A 100 2.96 0.09 11.39
CA PRO A 100 1.97 0.37 12.44
C PRO A 100 1.66 1.87 12.59
N ILE A 101 0.49 2.19 13.15
CA ILE A 101 -0.03 3.57 13.28
C ILE A 101 0.97 4.49 13.99
N HIS A 102 1.59 4.02 15.07
CA HIS A 102 2.52 4.82 15.88
C HIS A 102 3.96 4.84 15.35
N ALA A 103 4.28 4.06 14.31
CA ALA A 103 5.64 4.03 13.77
C ALA A 103 6.06 5.39 13.17
N LYS A 104 5.10 6.23 12.80
CA LYS A 104 5.32 7.59 12.27
C LYS A 104 6.20 8.51 13.14
N GLU A 105 6.32 8.20 14.43
CA GLU A 105 7.11 8.95 15.42
C GLU A 105 8.51 8.36 15.65
N ASP A 106 8.78 7.12 15.21
CA ASP A 106 9.95 6.34 15.61
C ASP A 106 10.65 5.66 14.41
N VAL A 107 11.88 6.09 14.11
CA VAL A 107 12.72 5.51 13.04
C VAL A 107 13.09 4.04 13.33
N TRP A 108 13.23 3.66 14.59
CA TRP A 108 13.62 2.30 14.96
C TRP A 108 12.48 1.30 14.73
N ALA A 109 11.23 1.73 14.93
CA ALA A 109 10.06 0.94 14.60
C ALA A 109 10.03 0.57 13.11
N PHE A 110 10.38 1.50 12.23
CA PHE A 110 10.51 1.25 10.80
C PHE A 110 11.65 0.29 10.47
N ARG A 111 12.84 0.51 11.05
CA ARG A 111 14.02 -0.33 10.82
C ARG A 111 13.79 -1.76 11.29
N GLU A 112 13.24 -1.96 12.48
CA GLU A 112 12.96 -3.31 13.03
C GLU A 112 12.02 -4.09 12.10
N GLY A 113 10.93 -3.45 11.64
CA GLY A 113 9.99 -4.09 10.70
C GLY A 113 10.63 -4.41 9.35
N LYS A 114 11.39 -3.46 8.81
CA LYS A 114 12.13 -3.61 7.54
C LYS A 114 13.13 -4.77 7.63
N GLU A 115 14.03 -4.73 8.60
CA GLU A 115 15.09 -5.72 8.80
C GLU A 115 14.52 -7.12 9.02
N PHE A 116 13.41 -7.24 9.76
CA PHE A 116 12.73 -8.52 9.91
C PHE A 116 12.30 -9.10 8.56
N ILE A 117 11.62 -8.32 7.71
CA ILE A 117 11.15 -8.79 6.41
C ILE A 117 12.34 -9.13 5.51
N GLU A 118 13.37 -8.28 5.49
CA GLU A 118 14.58 -8.50 4.69
C GLU A 118 15.31 -9.78 5.09
N GLN A 119 15.41 -10.07 6.39
CA GLN A 119 16.00 -11.31 6.91
C GLN A 119 15.21 -12.55 6.48
N GLN A 120 13.88 -12.46 6.46
CA GLN A 120 13.04 -13.60 6.06
C GLN A 120 13.04 -13.82 4.53
N LEU A 121 13.09 -12.75 3.74
CA LEU A 121 13.07 -12.83 2.27
C LEU A 121 14.46 -12.97 1.63
N GLY A 122 15.52 -12.57 2.33
CA GLY A 122 16.87 -12.50 1.79
C GLY A 122 17.07 -11.40 0.74
N ARG A 123 16.21 -10.36 0.75
CA ARG A 123 16.16 -9.30 -0.27
C ARG A 123 15.86 -7.94 0.37
N PRO A 124 16.30 -6.82 -0.23
CA PRO A 124 16.00 -5.48 0.27
C PRO A 124 14.51 -5.14 0.23
N VAL A 125 14.02 -4.43 1.25
CA VAL A 125 12.66 -3.87 1.31
C VAL A 125 12.77 -2.35 1.20
N VAL A 126 12.34 -1.80 0.06
CA VAL A 126 12.52 -0.37 -0.24
C VAL A 126 11.24 0.45 -0.13
N GLY A 127 10.12 -0.21 0.04
CA GLY A 127 8.78 0.39 0.07
C GLY A 127 8.06 0.24 1.40
N LEU A 128 7.18 1.18 1.71
CA LEU A 128 6.26 1.05 2.83
C LEU A 128 4.88 1.66 2.58
N ARG A 129 3.94 1.24 3.43
CA ARG A 129 2.60 1.80 3.52
C ARG A 129 2.11 1.80 4.96
N HIS A 130 1.59 2.92 5.43
CA HIS A 130 1.09 3.08 6.80
C HIS A 130 -0.28 2.46 7.02
N HIS A 131 -0.44 1.74 8.12
CA HIS A 131 -1.75 1.36 8.63
C HIS A 131 -2.60 2.59 8.91
N TYR A 132 -3.84 2.56 8.42
CA TYR A 132 -4.75 3.72 8.39
C TYR A 132 -4.18 5.00 7.79
N TRP A 133 -3.20 4.92 6.87
CA TRP A 133 -2.63 6.13 6.26
C TRP A 133 -2.03 7.07 7.33
N ALA A 134 -1.53 6.50 8.42
CA ALA A 134 -1.17 7.21 9.66
C ALA A 134 0.16 7.97 9.55
N LEU A 135 0.24 8.92 8.63
CA LEU A 135 1.26 9.96 8.65
C LEU A 135 1.00 10.94 9.82
N ASP A 136 2.01 11.69 10.23
CA ASP A 136 1.79 12.91 11.01
C ASP A 136 1.16 13.96 10.08
N TRP A 137 -0.17 14.07 10.08
CA TRP A 137 -0.86 15.01 9.19
C TRP A 137 -0.65 16.48 9.55
N GLY A 138 -0.12 16.79 10.75
CA GLY A 138 0.32 18.14 11.09
C GLY A 138 1.68 18.47 10.46
N GLN A 139 2.57 17.48 10.39
CA GLN A 139 3.93 17.63 9.88
C GLN A 139 4.40 16.40 9.09
N PRO A 140 3.80 16.11 7.91
CA PRO A 140 4.02 14.84 7.22
C PRO A 140 5.47 14.65 6.74
N HIS A 141 6.14 15.75 6.40
CA HIS A 141 7.56 15.79 6.05
C HIS A 141 8.47 15.19 7.14
N LEU A 142 8.12 15.31 8.43
CA LEU A 142 8.87 14.68 9.51
C LEU A 142 8.72 13.15 9.52
N THR A 143 7.54 12.63 9.17
CA THR A 143 7.33 11.19 9.00
C THR A 143 8.12 10.69 7.79
N PHE A 144 8.06 11.39 6.65
CA PHE A 144 8.84 11.03 5.45
C PHE A 144 10.36 11.08 5.69
N ARG A 145 10.86 12.06 6.46
CA ARG A 145 12.28 12.12 6.84
C ARG A 145 12.70 10.85 7.59
N ARG A 146 11.86 10.33 8.48
CA ARG A 146 12.12 9.07 9.19
C ARG A 146 12.09 7.87 8.25
N HIS A 147 11.27 7.87 7.20
CA HIS A 147 11.29 6.82 6.17
C HIS A 147 12.65 6.79 5.45
N VAL A 148 13.16 7.95 5.03
CA VAL A 148 14.50 8.08 4.42
C VAL A 148 15.58 7.56 5.39
N GLN A 149 15.53 7.99 6.66
CA GLN A 149 16.48 7.54 7.68
C GLN A 149 16.42 6.03 7.96
N ALA A 150 15.26 5.40 7.77
CA ALA A 150 15.08 3.96 7.86
C ALA A 150 15.47 3.21 6.57
N GLY A 151 15.87 3.92 5.51
CA GLY A 151 16.38 3.35 4.27
C GLY A 151 15.32 3.05 3.21
N PHE A 152 14.10 3.56 3.37
CA PHE A 152 13.07 3.43 2.34
C PHE A 152 13.34 4.37 1.16
N ARG A 153 12.74 4.04 0.01
CA ARG A 153 12.81 4.80 -1.25
C ARG A 153 11.46 5.29 -1.71
N TYR A 154 10.38 4.67 -1.23
CA TYR A 154 9.05 5.18 -1.49
C TYR A 154 8.04 4.89 -0.37
N ASP A 155 6.96 5.66 -0.37
CA ASP A 155 5.77 5.52 0.47
C ASP A 155 4.50 5.59 -0.40
N THR A 156 3.45 4.87 -0.01
CA THR A 156 2.15 4.87 -0.71
C THR A 156 1.00 5.32 0.19
N SER A 157 1.31 6.09 1.23
CA SER A 157 0.41 6.34 2.35
C SER A 157 -0.49 7.55 2.19
N ILE A 158 -0.34 8.36 1.14
CA ILE A 158 -1.28 9.47 0.90
C ILE A 158 -2.51 8.94 0.15
N ALA A 159 -3.59 8.78 0.92
CA ALA A 159 -4.88 8.34 0.41
C ALA A 159 -6.04 8.99 1.15
N TRP A 160 -7.19 9.06 0.49
CA TRP A 160 -8.46 9.31 1.18
C TRP A 160 -8.91 8.04 1.92
N LYS A 161 -9.41 8.21 3.14
CA LYS A 161 -9.92 7.08 3.94
C LYS A 161 -11.32 6.66 3.48
N ASP A 162 -12.14 7.61 3.09
CA ASP A 162 -13.59 7.51 2.98
C ASP A 162 -14.12 7.51 1.54
N ARG A 163 -13.28 7.79 0.54
CA ARG A 163 -13.66 7.92 -0.87
C ARG A 163 -12.51 7.57 -1.81
N ALA A 164 -12.83 7.15 -3.03
CA ALA A 164 -11.86 7.06 -4.11
C ALA A 164 -11.39 8.47 -4.52
N GLY A 165 -10.13 8.60 -4.92
CA GLY A 165 -9.55 9.83 -5.44
C GLY A 165 -8.13 10.12 -4.94
N LEU A 166 -7.57 11.24 -5.39
CA LEU A 166 -6.16 11.59 -5.19
C LEU A 166 -6.02 12.64 -4.09
N ARG A 167 -5.69 12.20 -2.87
CA ARG A 167 -5.55 13.11 -1.72
C ARG A 167 -4.38 14.09 -1.87
N ALA A 168 -3.33 13.72 -2.59
CA ALA A 168 -2.22 14.60 -2.92
C ALA A 168 -2.54 15.64 -4.01
N GLY A 169 -3.73 15.58 -4.64
CA GLY A 169 -4.09 16.44 -5.77
C GLY A 169 -3.34 16.12 -7.07
N THR A 170 -2.55 15.05 -7.09
CA THR A 170 -1.76 14.60 -8.25
C THR A 170 -1.91 13.09 -8.42
N CYS A 171 -1.83 12.63 -9.67
CA CYS A 171 -1.73 11.22 -10.05
C CYS A 171 -0.30 10.80 -10.40
N LEU A 172 0.68 11.69 -10.20
CA LEU A 172 2.08 11.42 -10.50
C LEU A 172 2.87 11.22 -9.21
N PRO A 173 3.83 10.28 -9.18
CA PRO A 173 4.78 10.18 -8.08
C PRO A 173 5.56 11.49 -7.90
N PHE A 174 5.81 11.87 -6.66
CA PHE A 174 6.54 13.10 -6.34
C PHE A 174 7.49 12.90 -5.16
N GLN A 175 8.49 13.76 -5.03
CA GLN A 175 9.36 13.77 -3.86
C GLN A 175 8.79 14.75 -2.83
N PRO A 176 8.40 14.31 -1.61
CA PRO A 176 7.92 15.22 -0.59
C PRO A 176 9.00 16.26 -0.24
N PHE A 177 8.57 17.50 -0.04
CA PHE A 177 9.46 18.58 0.34
C PHE A 177 9.69 18.62 1.85
N ASP A 178 10.93 18.79 2.27
CA ASP A 178 11.32 18.96 3.66
C ASP A 178 11.66 20.43 3.94
N PHE A 179 10.75 21.11 4.63
CA PHE A 179 10.88 22.51 5.03
C PHE A 179 12.09 22.76 5.94
N GLY A 180 12.51 21.78 6.74
CA GLY A 180 13.64 21.95 7.66
C GLY A 180 14.99 21.95 6.96
N THR A 181 15.09 21.34 5.78
CA THR A 181 16.33 21.31 4.98
C THR A 181 16.21 22.09 3.67
N ASP A 182 15.05 22.68 3.41
CA ASP A 182 14.69 23.41 2.18
C ASP A 182 14.98 22.59 0.90
N ARG A 183 14.68 21.29 0.95
CA ARG A 183 15.02 20.33 -0.12
C ARG A 183 13.97 19.24 -0.23
N ALA A 184 13.83 18.68 -1.43
CA ALA A 184 13.08 17.45 -1.64
C ALA A 184 13.78 16.27 -0.95
N LEU A 185 13.00 15.39 -0.31
CA LEU A 185 13.51 14.17 0.31
C LEU A 185 13.90 13.14 -0.76
N ASP A 186 14.90 12.31 -0.45
CA ASP A 186 15.26 11.14 -1.26
C ASP A 186 14.27 9.97 -1.02
N LEU A 187 13.00 10.27 -1.25
CA LEU A 187 11.84 9.39 -1.11
C LEU A 187 10.82 9.81 -2.16
N TYR A 188 10.16 8.85 -2.80
CA TYR A 188 8.98 9.13 -3.62
C TYR A 188 7.71 8.78 -2.84
N GLU A 189 6.73 9.69 -2.87
CA GLU A 189 5.36 9.34 -2.52
C GLU A 189 4.62 8.97 -3.81
N VAL A 190 3.89 7.85 -3.76
CA VAL A 190 3.02 7.37 -4.84
C VAL A 190 1.58 7.37 -4.32
N PRO A 191 0.75 8.37 -4.71
CA PRO A 191 -0.58 8.52 -4.14
C PRO A 191 -1.47 7.30 -4.39
N SER A 192 -2.08 6.79 -3.32
CA SER A 192 -3.08 5.71 -3.42
C SER A 192 -4.42 6.29 -3.86
N ALA A 193 -4.95 5.81 -4.98
CA ALA A 193 -6.16 6.34 -5.58
C ALA A 193 -7.44 5.64 -5.10
N ILE A 194 -7.40 4.30 -4.99
CA ILE A 194 -8.59 3.48 -4.73
C ILE A 194 -8.22 2.39 -3.72
N MET A 195 -9.15 2.08 -2.83
CA MET A 195 -9.06 0.97 -1.88
C MET A 195 -10.37 0.18 -1.83
N ASP A 196 -10.29 -1.11 -1.53
CA ASP A 196 -11.46 -1.97 -1.31
C ASP A 196 -12.53 -1.35 -0.38
N GLY A 197 -12.12 -0.69 0.70
CA GLY A 197 -13.01 0.02 1.62
C GLY A 197 -13.82 1.17 0.98
N HIS A 198 -13.37 1.76 -0.14
CA HIS A 198 -14.12 2.78 -0.88
C HIS A 198 -15.30 2.19 -1.63
N ILE A 199 -15.22 0.91 -1.98
CA ILE A 199 -16.27 0.18 -2.71
C ILE A 199 -17.34 -0.33 -1.73
N ARG A 200 -16.94 -0.56 -0.47
CA ARG A 200 -17.76 -1.12 0.60
C ARG A 200 -18.43 -0.10 1.52
N THR A 201 -18.70 1.11 1.05
CA THR A 201 -19.29 2.15 1.91
C THR A 201 -20.68 1.70 2.42
N PRO A 202 -20.87 1.54 3.75
CA PRO A 202 -22.17 1.13 4.31
C PRO A 202 -23.27 2.10 3.88
N GLY A 203 -24.39 1.56 3.40
CA GLY A 203 -25.54 2.36 2.92
C GLY A 203 -25.40 2.88 1.48
N ARG A 204 -24.28 2.64 0.79
CA ARG A 204 -24.11 2.97 -0.62
C ARG A 204 -24.36 1.73 -1.48
N GLN A 205 -25.10 1.90 -2.59
CA GLN A 205 -25.25 0.84 -3.58
C GLN A 205 -23.89 0.55 -4.22
N LEU A 206 -23.52 -0.74 -4.28
CA LEU A 206 -22.24 -1.21 -4.80
C LEU A 206 -21.90 -0.60 -6.18
N GLY A 207 -22.89 -0.54 -7.08
CA GLY A 207 -22.72 0.02 -8.42
C GLY A 207 -22.25 1.50 -8.44
N HIS A 208 -22.72 2.33 -7.51
CA HIS A 208 -22.27 3.73 -7.44
C HIS A 208 -20.83 3.85 -6.95
N ALA A 209 -20.41 3.04 -5.98
CA ALA A 209 -19.04 3.08 -5.47
C ALA A 209 -18.01 2.56 -6.50
N VAL A 210 -18.42 1.57 -7.29
CA VAL A 210 -17.65 1.12 -8.47
C VAL A 210 -17.57 2.21 -9.52
N GLY A 211 -18.70 2.88 -9.84
CA GLY A 211 -18.74 3.98 -10.79
C GLY A 211 -17.78 5.12 -10.45
N ASP A 212 -17.75 5.56 -9.18
CA ASP A 212 -16.79 6.57 -8.71
C ASP A 212 -15.33 6.12 -8.90
N SER A 213 -15.03 4.87 -8.57
CA SER A 213 -13.69 4.31 -8.68
C SER A 213 -13.23 4.27 -10.14
N LEU A 214 -14.12 3.86 -11.05
CA LEU A 214 -13.85 3.86 -12.49
C LEU A 214 -13.68 5.29 -13.03
N ALA A 215 -14.49 6.25 -12.57
CA ALA A 215 -14.34 7.65 -12.97
C ALA A 215 -12.97 8.23 -12.56
N VAL A 216 -12.46 7.85 -11.38
CA VAL A 216 -11.11 8.23 -10.95
C VAL A 216 -10.04 7.62 -11.87
N ILE A 217 -10.18 6.35 -12.25
CA ILE A 217 -9.26 5.68 -13.19
C ILE A 217 -9.28 6.38 -14.55
N ASP A 218 -10.47 6.72 -15.07
CA ASP A 218 -10.60 7.41 -16.36
C ASP A 218 -9.92 8.78 -16.35
N ILE A 219 -10.06 9.54 -15.26
CA ILE A 219 -9.35 10.82 -15.08
C ILE A 219 -7.84 10.60 -15.07
N ILE A 220 -7.35 9.58 -14.37
CA ILE A 220 -5.91 9.28 -14.32
C ILE A 220 -5.39 8.90 -15.71
N ASN A 221 -6.14 8.06 -16.45
CA ASN A 221 -5.75 7.62 -17.79
C ASN A 221 -5.67 8.82 -18.76
N GLN A 222 -6.67 9.70 -18.76
CA GLN A 222 -6.68 10.93 -19.56
C GLN A 222 -5.51 11.88 -19.25
N ARG A 223 -4.89 11.76 -18.08
CA ARG A 223 -3.75 12.58 -17.65
C ARG A 223 -2.41 11.85 -17.79
N GLY A 224 -2.40 10.60 -18.25
CA GLY A 224 -1.19 9.77 -18.34
C GLY A 224 -0.56 9.52 -16.97
N GLY A 225 -1.38 9.36 -15.93
CA GLY A 225 -0.94 9.22 -14.54
C GLY A 225 -0.79 7.79 -14.03
N VAL A 226 -0.57 7.66 -12.73
CA VAL A 226 -0.46 6.38 -12.01
C VAL A 226 -1.72 6.15 -11.19
N ALA A 227 -2.35 4.99 -11.37
CA ALA A 227 -3.43 4.51 -10.54
C ALA A 227 -2.91 3.42 -9.59
N LEU A 228 -2.70 3.76 -8.32
CA LEU A 228 -2.37 2.77 -7.29
C LEU A 228 -3.64 2.31 -6.56
N LEU A 229 -3.88 1.00 -6.62
CA LEU A 229 -5.03 0.32 -6.04
C LEU A 229 -4.59 -0.49 -4.80
N ASN A 230 -5.26 -0.30 -3.67
CA ASN A 230 -4.94 -0.95 -2.40
C ASN A 230 -6.05 -1.91 -1.96
N TRP A 231 -5.78 -3.22 -1.99
CA TRP A 231 -6.72 -4.25 -1.54
C TRP A 231 -6.13 -5.04 -0.37
N HIS A 232 -6.99 -5.42 0.58
CA HIS A 232 -6.61 -6.34 1.64
C HIS A 232 -6.53 -7.77 1.11
N THR A 233 -5.59 -8.56 1.64
CA THR A 233 -5.42 -9.97 1.24
C THR A 233 -6.70 -10.81 1.42
N GLU A 234 -7.48 -10.42 2.41
CA GLU A 234 -8.75 -11.01 2.78
C GLU A 234 -9.80 -10.87 1.69
N ALA A 235 -9.68 -9.89 0.79
CA ALA A 235 -10.62 -9.70 -0.31
C ALA A 235 -10.73 -10.91 -1.22
N ALA A 236 -9.63 -11.65 -1.40
CA ALA A 236 -9.65 -12.90 -2.15
C ALA A 236 -10.02 -14.10 -1.29
N CYS A 237 -9.91 -14.04 0.04
CA CYS A 237 -9.91 -15.23 0.90
C CYS A 237 -11.03 -15.28 1.93
N ASN A 238 -11.82 -14.22 2.06
CA ASN A 238 -12.85 -14.06 3.07
C ASN A 238 -14.15 -13.58 2.45
N ASP A 239 -14.85 -14.50 1.79
CA ASP A 239 -16.11 -14.22 1.09
C ASP A 239 -17.27 -13.82 2.01
N TYR A 240 -17.10 -13.86 3.34
CA TYR A 240 -18.10 -13.36 4.28
C TYR A 240 -17.95 -11.87 4.55
N HIS A 241 -16.73 -11.43 4.87
CA HIS A 241 -16.48 -10.02 5.13
C HIS A 241 -16.28 -9.23 3.84
N TYR A 242 -15.75 -9.85 2.79
CA TYR A 242 -15.34 -9.22 1.54
C TYR A 242 -16.16 -9.74 0.35
N THR A 243 -17.42 -10.14 0.59
CA THR A 243 -18.30 -10.65 -0.46
C THR A 243 -18.40 -9.65 -1.62
N GLY A 244 -18.01 -10.07 -2.82
CA GLY A 244 -18.10 -9.24 -4.02
C GLY A 244 -16.88 -8.34 -4.30
N ASP A 245 -15.95 -8.20 -3.36
CA ASP A 245 -14.78 -7.31 -3.55
C ASP A 245 -13.83 -7.83 -4.64
N LEU A 246 -13.54 -9.14 -4.63
CA LEU A 246 -12.66 -9.75 -5.63
C LEU A 246 -13.26 -9.64 -7.06
N PRO A 247 -14.53 -10.01 -7.33
CA PRO A 247 -15.14 -9.78 -8.64
C PRO A 247 -15.07 -8.33 -9.12
N VAL A 248 -15.25 -7.35 -8.23
CA VAL A 248 -15.13 -5.94 -8.59
C VAL A 248 -13.70 -5.58 -8.98
N LEU A 249 -12.70 -6.02 -8.21
CA LEU A 249 -11.29 -5.81 -8.55
C LEU A 249 -10.96 -6.43 -9.91
N LEU A 250 -11.41 -7.67 -10.15
CA LEU A 250 -11.20 -8.37 -11.42
C LEU A 250 -11.88 -7.65 -12.59
N GLY A 251 -13.07 -7.07 -12.40
CA GLY A 251 -13.71 -6.25 -13.43
C GLY A 251 -12.98 -4.94 -13.73
N ILE A 252 -12.37 -4.32 -12.72
CA ILE A 252 -11.46 -3.17 -12.93
C ILE A 252 -10.23 -3.61 -13.72
N PHE A 253 -9.63 -4.73 -13.35
CA PHE A 253 -8.48 -5.28 -14.08
C PHE A 253 -8.84 -5.61 -15.51
N GLU A 254 -9.94 -6.32 -15.78
CA GLU A 254 -10.38 -6.63 -17.14
C GLU A 254 -10.45 -5.37 -18.01
N ARG A 255 -11.05 -4.29 -17.51
CA ARG A 255 -11.11 -3.01 -18.22
C ARG A 255 -9.74 -2.41 -18.52
N VAL A 256 -8.83 -2.43 -17.54
CA VAL A 256 -7.52 -1.76 -17.64
C VAL A 256 -6.49 -2.61 -18.40
N LEU A 257 -6.56 -3.94 -18.29
CA LEU A 257 -5.66 -4.89 -18.95
C LEU A 257 -5.84 -4.96 -20.47
N HIS A 258 -6.98 -4.52 -20.99
CA HIS A 258 -7.23 -4.43 -22.43
C HIS A 258 -6.62 -3.20 -23.09
N ASP A 259 -6.16 -2.22 -22.30
CA ASP A 259 -5.51 -1.01 -22.81
C ASP A 259 -4.00 -1.24 -22.95
N SER A 260 -3.51 -1.29 -24.19
CA SER A 260 -2.09 -1.56 -24.48
C SER A 260 -1.14 -0.45 -24.03
N ASP A 261 -1.67 0.74 -23.72
CA ASP A 261 -0.86 1.86 -23.23
C ASP A 261 -0.62 1.78 -21.71
N VAL A 262 -1.30 0.87 -21.02
CA VAL A 262 -1.15 0.69 -19.57
C VAL A 262 0.08 -0.15 -19.24
N TRP A 263 0.98 0.46 -18.46
CA TRP A 263 2.09 -0.27 -17.85
C TRP A 263 1.70 -0.79 -16.47
N LEU A 264 1.61 -2.12 -16.35
CA LEU A 264 1.47 -2.81 -15.07
C LEU A 264 2.85 -2.94 -14.42
N ALA A 265 3.03 -2.30 -13.28
CA ALA A 265 4.29 -2.26 -12.56
C ALA A 265 4.07 -2.42 -11.07
N THR A 266 5.05 -3.01 -10.40
CA THR A 266 5.17 -2.88 -8.95
C THR A 266 5.55 -1.43 -8.59
N PRO A 267 5.19 -0.93 -7.39
CA PRO A 267 5.60 0.40 -6.93
C PRO A 267 7.12 0.63 -7.00
N GLN A 268 7.95 -0.37 -6.70
CA GLN A 268 9.41 -0.27 -6.83
C GLN A 268 9.85 -0.09 -8.28
N GLU A 269 9.27 -0.83 -9.23
CA GLU A 269 9.57 -0.67 -10.65
C GLU A 269 9.19 0.72 -11.15
N LEU A 270 8.00 1.19 -10.77
CA LEU A 270 7.53 2.54 -11.07
C LEU A 270 8.50 3.60 -10.52
N VAL A 271 8.86 3.50 -9.25
CA VAL A 271 9.73 4.48 -8.59
C VAL A 271 11.14 4.49 -9.20
N ARG A 272 11.68 3.31 -9.55
CA ARG A 272 12.95 3.22 -10.29
C ARG A 272 12.86 3.95 -11.63
N HIS A 273 11.84 3.64 -12.42
CA HIS A 273 11.60 4.29 -13.71
C HIS A 273 11.47 5.82 -13.54
N TRP A 274 10.71 6.26 -12.54
CA TRP A 274 10.48 7.68 -12.26
C TRP A 274 11.77 8.40 -11.86
N HIS A 275 12.60 7.76 -11.02
CA HIS A 275 13.90 8.29 -10.63
C HIS A 275 14.86 8.40 -11.81
N GLU A 276 14.98 7.37 -12.64
CA GLU A 276 15.82 7.39 -13.85
C GLU A 276 15.35 8.45 -14.86
N ARG A 277 14.03 8.58 -15.04
CA ARG A 277 13.44 9.64 -15.86
C ARG A 277 13.84 11.03 -15.35
N ARG A 278 13.74 11.26 -14.04
CA ARG A 278 14.15 12.53 -13.42
C ARG A 278 15.63 12.85 -13.67
N LEU A 279 16.53 11.87 -13.48
CA LEU A 279 17.96 12.05 -13.73
C LEU A 279 18.24 12.42 -15.19
N ARG A 280 17.58 11.75 -16.15
CA ARG A 280 17.71 12.07 -17.59
C ARG A 280 17.27 13.50 -17.89
N LEU A 281 16.15 13.94 -17.33
CA LEU A 281 15.63 15.31 -17.54
C LEU A 281 16.53 16.37 -16.90
N GLN A 282 17.09 16.10 -15.72
CA GLN A 282 18.04 16.98 -15.05
C GLN A 282 19.34 17.12 -15.86
N ALA A 283 19.89 16.02 -16.36
CA ALA A 283 21.06 16.04 -17.22
C ALA A 283 20.81 16.83 -18.51
N ALA A 284 19.65 16.62 -19.16
CA ALA A 284 19.27 17.37 -20.36
C ALA A 284 19.15 18.88 -20.12
N ALA A 285 18.58 19.29 -18.97
CA ALA A 285 18.47 20.68 -18.59
C ALA A 285 19.83 21.34 -18.31
N GLN A 286 20.79 20.59 -17.76
CA GLN A 286 22.16 21.08 -17.52
C GLN A 286 22.99 21.20 -18.80
N CYS A 287 22.68 20.40 -19.83
CA CYS A 287 23.35 20.45 -21.13
C CYS A 287 22.81 21.54 -22.08
N GLN A 288 21.72 22.22 -21.75
CA GLN A 288 21.24 23.39 -22.50
C GLN A 288 21.82 24.66 -21.87
N PRO A 289 22.71 25.42 -22.56
CA PRO A 289 23.11 26.72 -22.08
C PRO A 289 21.86 27.60 -21.99
N LEU A 290 21.70 28.31 -20.86
CA LEU A 290 20.79 29.44 -20.75
C LEU A 290 21.16 30.44 -21.84
N MET A 291 20.50 30.36 -23.00
CA MET A 291 20.41 31.46 -23.96
C MET A 291 19.54 32.54 -23.31
N LEU A 292 20.11 33.22 -22.31
CA LEU A 292 19.61 34.50 -21.84
C LEU A 292 19.79 35.46 -23.02
N GLY A 293 18.76 35.55 -23.86
CA GLY A 293 18.65 36.60 -24.84
C GLY A 293 18.83 37.93 -24.13
N THR A 294 19.89 38.64 -24.46
CA THR A 294 20.06 40.03 -24.07
C THR A 294 18.80 40.79 -24.51
N PRO A 295 18.10 41.49 -23.59
CA PRO A 295 16.98 42.31 -24.00
C PRO A 295 17.54 43.43 -24.88
N THR A 296 17.19 43.39 -26.16
CA THR A 296 17.45 44.51 -27.07
C THR A 296 16.51 45.61 -26.64
N LEU A 297 17.04 46.59 -25.91
CA LEU A 297 16.35 47.85 -25.65
C LEU A 297 16.17 48.56 -27.00
N ALA A 298 14.90 48.70 -27.41
CA ALA A 298 14.46 49.62 -28.44
C ALA A 298 13.63 50.73 -27.78
#